data_AF-A0A2T7UTV1-F1
#
_entry.id   AF-A0A2T7UTV1-F1
#
_cell.length_a   1.000
_cell.length_b   1.000
_cell.length_c   1.000
_cell.angle_alpha   90.00
_cell.angle_beta   90.00
_cell.angle_gamma   90.00
#
_symmetry.space_group_name_H-M   'P 1'
#
loop_
_entity.id
_entity.type
_entity.pdbx_description
1 polymer ?
#
loop_
_entity_poly.entity_id
_entity_poly.type
_entity_poly.pdbx_seq_one_letter_code
_entity_poly.pdbx_strand_id
1 'polypeptide(L)'
;MRFSLVLALCLTAGAAQADGGVTVPLPTLPPMTQGEQEHLLMQLVVANVVQSNCPGGSDNSAEWALLTGTADLIAESLGLDANAYDDRFYHPAFDMLDKPETCAREMPRVQPLIRRLIAWGGSLDATPIE
;
A
#
# COMPACT_ATOMS: atom_id res chain seq x y z
N MET A 1 28.99 -5.94 42.94
CA MET A 1 29.18 -5.69 41.50
C MET A 1 27.87 -5.11 40.96
N ARG A 2 27.90 -3.87 40.45
CA ARG A 2 26.74 -3.20 39.83
C ARG A 2 26.73 -3.57 38.34
N PHE A 3 25.79 -4.39 37.91
CA PHE A 3 25.58 -4.67 36.49
C PHE A 3 24.76 -3.53 35.88
N SER A 4 25.37 -2.77 34.97
CA SER A 4 24.67 -1.79 34.13
C SER A 4 24.12 -2.54 32.92
N LEU A 5 22.80 -2.58 32.77
CA LEU A 5 22.13 -3.15 31.60
C LEU A 5 21.99 -2.04 30.54
N VAL A 6 22.72 -2.15 29.44
CA VAL A 6 22.56 -1.30 28.26
C VAL A 6 21.48 -1.93 27.39
N LEU A 7 20.36 -1.24 27.23
CA LEU A 7 19.25 -1.65 26.35
C LEU A 7 19.50 -1.07 24.95
N ALA A 8 19.84 -1.93 24.00
CA ALA A 8 19.95 -1.56 22.58
C ALA A 8 18.55 -1.66 21.94
N LEU A 9 18.01 -0.52 21.48
CA LEU A 9 16.78 -0.46 20.67
C LEU A 9 17.11 -0.88 19.23
N CYS A 10 16.62 -2.05 18.80
CA CYS A 10 16.57 -2.42 17.39
C CYS A 10 15.35 -1.75 16.76
N LEU A 11 15.57 -0.85 15.79
CA LEU A 11 14.52 -0.36 14.89
C LEU A 11 14.20 -1.45 13.87
N THR A 12 13.12 -2.21 14.10
CA THR A 12 12.58 -3.14 13.12
C THR A 12 11.78 -2.36 12.08
N ALA A 13 12.12 -2.51 10.80
CA ALA A 13 11.27 -2.05 9.70
C ALA A 13 9.87 -2.67 9.87
N GLY A 14 8.84 -1.84 9.91
CA GLY A 14 7.47 -2.28 10.18
C GLY A 14 6.95 -3.17 9.05
N ALA A 15 6.55 -4.40 9.38
CA ALA A 15 5.65 -5.17 8.55
C ALA A 15 4.25 -4.56 8.67
N ALA A 16 3.70 -4.00 7.60
CA ALA A 16 2.29 -3.64 7.62
C ALA A 16 1.45 -4.90 7.41
N GLN A 17 0.35 -4.98 8.15
CA GLN A 17 -0.61 -6.07 8.06
C GLN A 17 -1.66 -5.70 7.04
N ALA A 18 -1.90 -6.62 6.11
CA ALA A 18 -3.00 -6.52 5.20
C ALA A 18 -3.85 -7.80 5.42
N ASP A 19 -5.18 -7.66 5.58
CA ASP A 19 -6.22 -8.70 5.75
C ASP A 19 -6.22 -9.91 4.76
N GLY A 20 -5.23 -10.02 3.87
CA GLY A 20 -5.07 -11.07 2.87
C GLY A 20 -4.33 -12.31 3.39
N GLY A 21 -4.17 -12.43 4.70
CA GLY A 21 -3.53 -13.57 5.37
C GLY A 21 -2.03 -13.69 5.16
N VAL A 22 -1.39 -12.69 4.54
CA VAL A 22 0.05 -12.65 4.30
C VAL A 22 0.63 -11.27 4.60
N THR A 23 1.91 -11.25 4.97
CA THR A 23 2.74 -10.04 5.00
C THR A 23 3.80 -10.11 3.91
N VAL A 24 4.22 -8.95 3.43
CA VAL A 24 5.31 -8.81 2.45
C VAL A 24 6.27 -7.70 2.88
N PRO A 25 7.54 -7.74 2.46
CA PRO A 25 8.44 -6.61 2.58
C PRO A 25 7.86 -5.39 1.85
N LEU A 26 7.72 -4.27 2.56
CA LEU A 26 7.24 -3.01 2.02
C LEU A 26 8.38 -2.15 1.46
N PRO A 27 8.09 -1.26 0.49
CA PRO A 27 9.08 -0.38 -0.08
C PRO A 27 9.61 0.64 0.94
N THR A 28 10.87 1.02 0.77
CA THR A 28 11.39 2.26 1.36
C THR A 28 11.03 3.42 0.44
N LEU A 29 10.09 4.25 0.87
CA LEU A 29 9.62 5.37 0.07
C LEU A 29 10.72 6.43 -0.11
N PRO A 30 10.97 6.91 -1.35
CA PRO A 30 11.87 8.04 -1.54
C PRO A 30 11.34 9.30 -0.86
N PRO A 31 12.19 10.29 -0.54
CA PRO A 31 11.73 11.58 -0.05
C PRO A 31 10.73 12.20 -1.04
N MET A 32 9.55 12.58 -0.54
CA MET A 32 8.44 13.12 -1.34
C MET A 32 7.78 14.28 -0.60
N THR A 33 7.36 15.29 -1.35
CA THR A 33 6.47 16.34 -0.88
C THR A 33 5.11 15.75 -0.50
N GLN A 34 4.31 16.49 0.28
CA GLN A 34 2.96 16.06 0.64
C GLN A 34 2.09 15.77 -0.59
N GLY A 35 2.14 16.63 -1.61
CA GLY A 35 1.36 16.42 -2.84
C GLY A 35 1.79 15.17 -3.63
N GLU A 36 3.08 14.83 -3.63
CA GLU A 36 3.58 13.59 -4.24
C GLU A 36 3.12 12.34 -3.47
N GLN A 37 3.08 12.43 -2.14
CA GLN A 37 2.54 11.37 -1.27
C GLN A 37 1.05 11.17 -1.53
N GLU A 38 0.25 12.24 -1.56
CA GLU A 38 -1.20 12.16 -1.84
C GLU A 38 -1.45 11.58 -3.25
N HIS A 39 -0.66 11.98 -4.24
CA HIS A 39 -0.79 11.44 -5.59
C HIS A 39 -0.40 9.96 -5.69
N LEU A 40 0.62 9.51 -4.95
CA LEU A 40 0.96 8.09 -4.87
C LEU A 40 -0.10 7.30 -4.10
N LEU A 41 -0.62 7.84 -2.99
CA LEU A 41 -1.69 7.22 -2.21
C LEU A 41 -2.93 6.98 -3.06
N MET A 42 -3.36 7.98 -3.85
CA MET A 42 -4.49 7.81 -4.76
C MET A 42 -4.24 6.71 -5.81
N GLN A 43 -3.02 6.61 -6.36
CA GLN A 43 -2.68 5.52 -7.30
C GLN A 43 -2.78 4.14 -6.64
N LEU A 44 -2.32 4.00 -5.39
CA LEU A 44 -2.38 2.74 -4.65
C LEU A 44 -3.82 2.35 -4.33
N VAL A 45 -4.63 3.29 -3.86
CA VAL A 45 -6.04 3.06 -3.54
C VAL A 45 -6.82 2.71 -4.80
N VAL A 46 -6.64 3.45 -5.90
CA VAL A 46 -7.26 3.11 -7.18
C VAL A 46 -6.82 1.73 -7.64
N ALA A 47 -5.53 1.38 -7.54
CA ALA A 47 -5.02 0.06 -7.92
C ALA A 47 -5.62 -1.08 -7.08
N ASN A 48 -5.85 -0.87 -5.79
CA ASN A 48 -6.56 -1.81 -4.92
C ASN A 48 -8.01 -1.97 -5.40
N VAL A 49 -8.75 -0.86 -5.52
CA VAL A 49 -10.16 -0.85 -5.93
C VAL A 49 -10.36 -1.52 -7.30
N VAL A 50 -9.56 -1.17 -8.30
CA VAL A 50 -9.76 -1.74 -9.65
C VAL A 50 -9.34 -3.21 -9.71
N GLN A 51 -8.30 -3.66 -9.01
CA GLN A 51 -7.97 -5.08 -9.00
C GLN A 51 -9.06 -5.95 -8.38
N SER A 52 -9.75 -5.45 -7.35
CA SER A 52 -10.81 -6.22 -6.70
C SER A 52 -12.15 -6.20 -7.46
N ASN A 53 -12.36 -5.24 -8.37
CA ASN A 53 -13.69 -5.00 -8.95
C ASN A 53 -13.73 -5.05 -10.48
N CYS A 54 -12.59 -4.95 -11.18
CA CYS A 54 -12.53 -4.94 -12.64
C CYS A 54 -12.15 -6.30 -13.23
N PRO A 55 -12.62 -6.63 -14.45
CA PRO A 55 -12.14 -7.80 -15.19
C PRO A 55 -10.62 -7.76 -15.40
N GLY A 56 -9.96 -8.91 -15.25
CA GLY A 56 -8.50 -9.02 -15.35
C GLY A 56 -7.76 -8.56 -14.08
N GLY A 57 -8.48 -8.35 -12.98
CA GLY A 57 -7.93 -8.23 -11.62
C GLY A 57 -7.06 -9.42 -11.21
N SER A 58 -6.29 -9.23 -10.14
CA SER A 58 -5.40 -10.25 -9.57
C SER A 58 -5.94 -10.70 -8.22
N ASP A 59 -6.03 -12.02 -8.03
CA ASP A 59 -6.31 -12.63 -6.72
C ASP A 59 -5.01 -12.87 -5.91
N ASN A 60 -3.90 -12.24 -6.30
CA ASN A 60 -2.61 -12.43 -5.65
C ASN A 60 -2.55 -11.66 -4.32
N SER A 61 -2.63 -12.39 -3.22
CA SER A 61 -2.58 -11.83 -1.86
C SER A 61 -1.29 -11.05 -1.58
N ALA A 62 -0.16 -11.40 -2.20
CA ALA A 62 1.10 -10.68 -2.04
C ALA A 62 1.08 -9.31 -2.73
N GLU A 63 0.50 -9.23 -3.94
CA GLU A 63 0.33 -7.95 -4.65
C GLU A 63 -0.63 -7.03 -3.90
N TRP A 64 -1.73 -7.60 -3.41
CA TRP A 64 -2.70 -6.89 -2.59
C TRP A 64 -2.06 -6.36 -1.30
N ALA A 65 -1.31 -7.20 -0.57
CA ALA A 65 -0.60 -6.81 0.65
C ALA A 65 0.47 -5.73 0.40
N LEU A 66 1.18 -5.81 -0.72
CA LEU A 66 2.18 -4.80 -1.09
C LEU A 66 1.51 -3.44 -1.34
N LEU A 67 0.40 -3.41 -2.09
CA LEU A 67 -0.30 -2.17 -2.41
C LEU A 67 -0.94 -1.52 -1.19
N THR A 68 -1.71 -2.29 -0.44
CA THR A 68 -2.44 -1.81 0.74
C THR A 68 -1.49 -1.43 1.87
N GLY A 69 -0.51 -2.27 2.19
CA GLY A 69 0.50 -1.95 3.20
C GLY A 69 1.35 -0.72 2.85
N THR A 70 1.67 -0.52 1.57
CA THR A 70 2.35 0.73 1.13
C THR A 70 1.42 1.94 1.26
N ALA A 71 0.14 1.78 0.96
CA ALA A 71 -0.85 2.86 1.09
C ALA A 71 -0.99 3.29 2.55
N ASP A 72 -0.99 2.33 3.48
CA ASP A 72 -1.05 2.58 4.92
C ASP A 72 0.18 3.35 5.43
N LEU A 73 1.39 3.01 4.97
CA LEU A 73 2.60 3.78 5.29
C LEU A 73 2.48 5.26 4.88
N ILE A 74 1.89 5.53 3.71
CA ILE A 74 1.71 6.90 3.22
C ILE A 74 0.61 7.61 4.00
N ALA A 75 -0.51 6.94 4.26
CA ALA A 75 -1.61 7.50 5.04
C ALA A 75 -1.15 7.89 6.46
N GLU A 76 -0.34 7.04 7.10
CA GLU A 76 0.29 7.33 8.40
C GLU A 76 1.24 8.54 8.30
N SER A 77 2.10 8.60 7.28
CA SER A 77 3.01 9.73 7.06
C SER A 77 2.28 11.05 6.83
N LEU A 78 1.08 11.01 6.23
CA LEU A 78 0.22 12.17 6.01
C LEU A 78 -0.61 12.54 7.25
N GLY A 79 -0.57 11.74 8.32
CA GLY A 79 -1.36 11.94 9.53
C GLY A 79 -2.87 11.79 9.29
N LEU A 80 -3.27 10.94 8.36
CA LEU A 80 -4.68 10.67 8.07
C LEU A 80 -5.27 9.75 9.13
N ASP A 81 -6.42 10.14 9.68
CA ASP A 81 -7.28 9.18 10.37
C ASP A 81 -8.11 8.37 9.37
N ALA A 82 -8.83 7.36 9.86
CA ALA A 82 -9.62 6.47 9.02
C ALA A 82 -10.69 7.22 8.20
N ASN A 83 -11.35 8.24 8.78
CA ASN A 83 -12.39 9.00 8.09
C ASN A 83 -11.79 9.86 6.98
N ALA A 84 -10.70 10.57 7.27
CA ALA A 84 -10.01 11.39 6.28
C ALA A 84 -9.41 10.54 5.16
N TYR A 85 -8.91 9.34 5.46
CA TYR A 85 -8.39 8.42 4.45
C TYR A 85 -9.53 7.91 3.55
N ASP A 86 -10.65 7.51 4.13
CA ASP A 86 -11.83 7.06 3.39
C ASP A 86 -12.40 8.16 2.49
N ASP A 87 -12.77 9.30 3.08
CA ASP A 87 -13.40 10.43 2.38
C ASP A 87 -12.55 11.00 1.24
N ARG A 88 -11.22 11.06 1.44
CA ARG A 88 -10.33 11.71 0.47
C ARG A 88 -9.80 10.76 -0.59
N PHE A 89 -9.77 9.44 -0.34
CA PHE A 89 -9.10 8.49 -1.23
C PHE A 89 -9.98 7.31 -1.62
N TYR A 90 -10.56 6.57 -0.67
CA TYR A 90 -11.37 5.39 -1.01
C TYR A 90 -12.71 5.75 -1.64
N HIS A 91 -13.48 6.67 -1.06
CA HIS A 91 -14.75 7.13 -1.63
C HIS A 91 -14.57 7.59 -3.10
N PRO A 92 -13.65 8.52 -3.42
CA PRO A 92 -13.40 8.92 -4.80
C PRO A 92 -12.95 7.76 -5.71
N ALA A 93 -12.16 6.81 -5.21
CA ALA A 93 -11.72 5.66 -6.00
C ALA A 93 -12.87 4.70 -6.32
N PHE A 94 -13.81 4.49 -5.39
CA PHE A 94 -15.03 3.72 -5.65
C PHE A 94 -15.97 4.45 -6.61
N ASP A 95 -16.15 5.77 -6.48
CA ASP A 95 -16.93 6.58 -7.41
C ASP A 95 -16.40 6.49 -8.87
N MET A 96 -15.11 6.19 -9.05
CA MET A 96 -14.56 5.97 -10.39
C MET A 96 -15.17 4.73 -11.06
N LEU A 97 -15.60 3.71 -10.32
CA LEU A 97 -16.16 2.48 -10.89
C LEU A 97 -17.49 2.70 -11.61
N ASP A 98 -18.22 3.78 -11.29
CA ASP A 98 -19.44 4.17 -12.00
C ASP A 98 -19.18 4.59 -13.45
N LYS A 99 -17.92 4.89 -13.79
CA LYS A 99 -17.52 5.29 -15.14
C LYS A 99 -17.12 4.05 -15.94
N PRO A 100 -17.78 3.76 -17.08
CA PRO A 100 -17.59 2.52 -17.82
C PRO A 100 -16.17 2.33 -18.36
N GLU A 101 -15.42 3.42 -18.54
CA GLU A 101 -14.05 3.38 -19.04
C GLU A 101 -12.97 3.25 -17.96
N THR A 102 -13.33 3.30 -16.67
CA THR A 102 -12.37 3.22 -15.55
C THR A 102 -11.56 1.94 -15.58
N CYS A 103 -12.20 0.77 -15.69
CA CYS A 103 -11.47 -0.50 -15.71
C CYS A 103 -10.47 -0.56 -16.88
N ALA A 104 -10.87 -0.13 -18.08
CA ALA A 104 -10.00 -0.12 -19.25
C ALA A 104 -8.81 0.85 -19.10
N ARG A 105 -9.01 1.96 -18.38
CA ARG A 105 -8.00 3.01 -18.20
C ARG A 105 -7.02 2.74 -17.05
N GLU A 106 -7.51 2.19 -15.95
CA GLU A 106 -6.75 2.07 -14.70
C GLU A 106 -6.11 0.69 -14.52
N MET A 107 -6.75 -0.41 -14.93
CA MET A 107 -6.18 -1.76 -14.79
C MET A 107 -4.77 -1.91 -15.40
N PRO A 108 -4.47 -1.38 -16.60
CA PRO A 108 -3.14 -1.47 -17.17
C PRO A 108 -2.03 -0.76 -16.36
N ARG A 109 -2.39 0.10 -15.39
CA ARG A 109 -1.45 0.87 -14.57
C ARG A 109 -1.01 0.16 -13.29
N VAL A 110 -1.75 -0.85 -12.86
CA VAL A 110 -1.51 -1.62 -11.63
C VAL A 110 -0.13 -2.27 -11.65
N GLN A 111 0.18 -3.07 -12.67
CA GLN A 111 1.43 -3.82 -12.76
C GLN A 111 2.68 -2.91 -12.86
N PRO A 112 2.66 -1.80 -13.63
CA PRO A 112 3.70 -0.78 -13.53
C PRO A 112 3.90 -0.20 -12.12
N LEU A 113 2.82 0.02 -11.37
CA LEU A 113 2.89 0.52 -9.99
C LEU A 113 3.55 -0.52 -9.08
N ILE A 114 3.14 -1.78 -9.12
CA ILE A 114 3.75 -2.88 -8.35
C ILE A 114 5.26 -2.98 -8.62
N ARG A 115 5.67 -2.96 -9.90
CA ARG A 115 7.09 -2.98 -10.26
C ARG A 115 7.87 -1.81 -9.68
N ARG A 116 7.24 -0.62 -9.59
CA ARG A 116 7.86 0.55 -8.97
C ARG A 116 8.07 0.34 -7.47
N LEU A 117 7.09 -0.23 -6.77
CA LEU A 117 7.22 -0.54 -5.35
C LEU A 117 8.32 -1.57 -5.10
N ILE A 118 8.42 -2.60 -5.95
CA ILE A 118 9.50 -3.59 -5.89
C ILE A 118 10.86 -2.92 -6.12
N ALA A 119 10.97 -2.00 -7.08
CA ALA A 119 12.19 -1.24 -7.32
C ALA A 119 12.58 -0.32 -6.14
N TRP A 120 11.64 0.01 -5.26
CA TRP A 120 11.88 0.72 -4.00
C TRP A 120 12.11 -0.20 -2.80
N GLY A 121 12.35 -1.49 -3.04
CA GLY A 121 12.69 -2.45 -1.99
C GLY A 121 11.50 -3.24 -1.44
N GLY A 122 10.30 -3.06 -2.00
CA GLY A 122 9.19 -3.97 -1.74
C GLY A 122 9.45 -5.36 -2.36
N SER A 123 8.72 -6.37 -1.92
CA SER A 123 8.77 -7.71 -2.52
C SER A 123 7.37 -8.35 -2.56
N LEU A 124 7.23 -9.39 -3.38
CA LEU A 124 6.07 -10.29 -3.37
C LEU A 124 6.37 -11.59 -2.60
N ASP A 125 7.48 -11.63 -1.86
CA ASP A 125 7.84 -12.73 -0.96
C ASP A 125 6.89 -12.74 0.24
N ALA A 126 5.77 -13.44 0.08
CA ALA A 126 4.71 -13.53 1.07
C ALA A 126 5.08 -14.47 2.22
N THR A 127 4.86 -14.00 3.44
CA THR A 127 4.89 -14.81 4.66
C THR A 127 3.48 -14.91 5.24
N PRO A 128 2.92 -16.12 5.46
CA PRO A 128 1.63 -16.28 6.10
C PRO A 128 1.56 -15.63 7.48
N ILE A 129 0.41 -15.09 7.81
CA ILE A 129 0.09 -14.61 9.16
C ILE A 129 -0.55 -15.79 9.91
N GLU A 130 0.13 -16.31 10.94
CA GLU A 130 -0.41 -17.35 11.85
C GLU A 130 -1.39 -16.79 12.87
#